data_AF-A0A7W9LD13-F1
#
_entry.id   AF-A0A7W9LD13-F1
#
_cell.length_a   1.000
_cell.length_b   1.000
_cell.length_c   1.000
_cell.angle_alpha   90.00
_cell.angle_beta   90.00
_cell.angle_gamma   90.00
#
_symmetry.space_group_name_H-M   'P 1'
#
loop_
_entity.id
_entity.type
_entity.pdbx_description
1 polymer ?
#
loop_
_entity_poly.entity_id
_entity_poly.type
_entity_poly.pdbx_seq_one_letter_code
_entity_poly.pdbx_strand_id
1 'polypeptide(L)'
;MARWLRCWLQTQQGLRPSTREGYADHVRLHLVPYLGRIELAQLTARDISRMFAALAGRRTRYGKPIAPSTLHRIRATLRAALNAAVREGLIAADPARMIRLPAPSRPYPQVWTDRRVAAWRREDERPTVAVWTGYAAERRPGHAGSTWTWTGGNWPSTGNWCTPTPD
;
A
#
# COMPACT_ATOMS: atom_id res chain seq x y z
N MET A 1 0.36 -24.75 1.30
CA MET A 1 -0.08 -23.33 1.38
C MET A 1 -0.25 -22.66 0.01
N ALA A 2 0.70 -22.78 -0.92
CA ALA A 2 0.66 -22.03 -2.19
C ALA A 2 -0.59 -22.26 -3.06
N ARG A 3 -1.08 -23.51 -3.15
CA ARG A 3 -2.32 -23.85 -3.86
C ARG A 3 -3.52 -23.13 -3.24
N TRP A 4 -3.65 -23.23 -1.92
CA TRP A 4 -4.71 -22.57 -1.15
C TRP A 4 -4.75 -21.06 -1.40
N LEU A 5 -3.62 -20.35 -1.30
CA LEU A 5 -3.57 -18.91 -1.54
C LEU A 5 -4.04 -18.51 -2.96
N ARG A 6 -3.72 -19.33 -3.97
CA ARG A 6 -4.17 -19.09 -5.35
C ARG A 6 -5.67 -19.33 -5.52
N CYS A 7 -6.21 -20.40 -4.94
CA CYS A 7 -7.65 -20.67 -4.94
C CYS A 7 -8.40 -19.56 -4.20
N TRP A 8 -7.92 -19.14 -3.02
CA TRP A 8 -8.52 -18.05 -2.27
C TRP A 8 -8.59 -16.74 -3.05
N LEU A 9 -7.54 -16.38 -3.81
CA LEU A 9 -7.59 -15.20 -4.69
C LEU A 9 -8.66 -15.30 -5.79
N GLN A 10 -8.99 -16.51 -6.24
CA GLN A 10 -10.04 -16.74 -7.23
C GLN A 10 -11.44 -16.58 -6.62
N THR A 11 -11.62 -16.83 -5.32
CA THR A 11 -12.93 -16.67 -4.66
C THR A 11 -13.27 -15.21 -4.32
N GLN A 12 -12.29 -14.29 -4.33
CA GLN A 12 -12.50 -12.87 -4.02
C GLN A 12 -13.10 -12.08 -5.22
N GLN A 13 -14.39 -12.22 -5.47
CA GLN A 13 -15.08 -11.60 -6.61
C GLN A 13 -15.65 -10.18 -6.33
N GLY A 14 -15.71 -9.74 -5.07
CA GLY A 14 -16.22 -8.42 -4.68
C GLY A 14 -15.15 -7.34 -4.46
N LEU A 15 -13.88 -7.63 -4.71
CA LEU A 15 -12.79 -6.68 -4.49
C LEU A 15 -12.58 -5.78 -5.72
N ARG A 16 -12.27 -4.50 -5.47
CA ARG A 16 -11.77 -3.60 -6.52
C ARG A 16 -10.57 -4.26 -7.23
N PRO A 17 -10.44 -4.12 -8.57
CA PRO A 17 -9.36 -4.74 -9.33
C PRO A 17 -7.97 -4.47 -8.75
N SER A 18 -7.70 -3.21 -8.39
CA SER A 18 -6.43 -2.79 -7.78
C SER A 18 -6.12 -3.45 -6.43
N THR A 19 -7.13 -3.71 -5.61
CA THR A 19 -6.97 -4.46 -4.35
C THR A 19 -6.64 -5.91 -4.62
N ARG A 20 -7.31 -6.53 -5.61
CA ARG A 20 -7.06 -7.92 -6.02
C ARG A 20 -5.65 -8.09 -6.57
N GLU A 21 -5.19 -7.17 -7.41
CA GLU A 21 -3.82 -7.12 -7.91
C GLU A 21 -2.81 -6.98 -6.77
N GLY A 22 -3.04 -6.05 -5.84
CA GLY A 22 -2.19 -5.90 -4.66
C GLY A 22 -2.09 -7.17 -3.82
N TYR A 23 -3.20 -7.90 -3.64
CA TYR A 23 -3.19 -9.20 -2.97
C TYR A 23 -2.44 -10.26 -3.77
N ALA A 24 -2.65 -10.31 -5.09
CA ALA A 24 -1.95 -11.25 -5.98
C ALA A 24 -0.43 -11.02 -5.94
N ASP A 25 0.01 -9.77 -5.94
CA ASP A 25 1.42 -9.42 -5.79
C ASP A 25 1.98 -9.81 -4.43
N HIS A 26 1.27 -9.56 -3.32
CA HIS A 26 1.71 -10.03 -2.00
C HIS A 26 1.86 -11.56 -1.98
N VAL A 27 0.87 -12.28 -2.53
CA VAL A 27 0.91 -13.74 -2.61
C VAL A 27 2.11 -14.23 -3.42
N ARG A 28 2.30 -13.69 -4.64
CA ARG A 28 3.33 -14.12 -5.58
C ARG A 28 4.74 -13.74 -5.13
N LEU A 29 4.94 -12.52 -4.64
CA LEU A 29 6.27 -11.96 -4.35
C LEU A 29 6.74 -12.23 -2.92
N HIS A 30 5.82 -12.44 -1.98
CA HIS A 30 6.16 -12.47 -0.55
C HIS A 30 5.64 -13.69 0.19
N LEU A 31 4.45 -14.21 -0.11
CA LEU A 31 3.91 -15.34 0.66
C LEU A 31 4.36 -16.69 0.08
N VAL A 32 4.20 -16.91 -1.23
CA VAL A 32 4.54 -18.18 -1.89
C VAL A 32 6.03 -18.52 -1.77
N PRO A 33 6.98 -17.59 -1.97
CA PRO A 33 8.41 -17.93 -1.89
C PRO A 33 8.86 -18.46 -0.52
N TYR A 34 8.21 -18.04 0.57
CA TYR A 34 8.62 -18.37 1.94
C TYR A 34 7.73 -19.44 2.57
N LEU A 35 6.42 -19.30 2.43
CA LEU A 35 5.43 -20.17 3.08
C LEU A 35 4.83 -21.19 2.12
N GLY A 36 5.06 -21.06 0.81
CA GLY A 36 4.36 -21.85 -0.20
C GLY A 36 4.54 -23.37 -0.05
N ARG A 37 5.73 -23.78 0.41
CA ARG A 37 6.14 -25.18 0.64
C ARG A 37 5.54 -25.77 1.92
N ILE A 38 5.15 -24.94 2.88
CA ILE A 38 4.56 -25.40 4.14
C ILE A 38 3.10 -25.79 3.89
N GLU A 39 2.64 -26.86 4.51
CA GLU A 39 1.24 -27.23 4.48
C GLU A 39 0.40 -26.20 5.24
N LEU A 40 -0.84 -25.97 4.78
CA LEU A 40 -1.70 -24.98 5.42
C LEU A 40 -1.97 -25.33 6.90
N ALA A 41 -2.15 -26.63 7.20
CA ALA A 41 -2.42 -27.12 8.55
C ALA A 41 -1.19 -27.10 9.48
N GLN A 42 0.03 -27.13 8.92
CA GLN A 42 1.28 -27.11 9.68
C GLN A 42 1.86 -25.71 9.86
N LEU A 43 1.20 -24.67 9.31
CA LEU A 43 1.72 -23.32 9.36
C LEU A 43 1.79 -22.80 10.81
N THR A 44 2.99 -22.50 11.28
CA THR A 44 3.18 -21.97 12.64
C THR A 44 3.42 -20.45 12.65
N ALA A 45 3.17 -19.82 13.81
CA ALA A 45 3.54 -18.42 14.02
C ALA A 45 5.06 -18.17 13.87
N ARG A 46 5.89 -19.18 14.15
CA ARG A 46 7.35 -19.11 13.99
C ARG A 46 7.74 -18.97 12.52
N ASP A 47 7.09 -19.70 11.63
CA ASP A 47 7.37 -19.63 10.18
C ASP A 47 6.99 -18.27 9.61
N ILE A 48 5.85 -17.74 10.05
CA ILE A 48 5.41 -16.39 9.67
C ILE A 48 6.37 -15.32 10.21
N SER A 49 6.84 -15.47 11.46
CA SER A 49 7.84 -14.56 12.04
C SER A 49 9.15 -14.59 11.27
N ARG A 50 9.63 -15.78 10.89
CA ARG A 50 10.84 -15.96 10.07
C ARG A 50 10.69 -15.30 8.70
N MET A 51 9.54 -15.45 8.05
CA MET A 51 9.25 -14.77 6.79
C MET A 51 9.33 -13.25 6.93
N PHE A 52 8.70 -12.67 7.96
CA PHE A 52 8.74 -11.21 8.16
C PHE A 52 10.14 -10.70 8.52
N ALA A 53 10.92 -11.45 9.29
CA ALA A 53 12.32 -11.12 9.56
C ALA A 53 13.15 -11.11 8.25
N ALA A 54 12.96 -12.11 7.38
CA ALA A 54 13.63 -12.14 6.08
C ALA A 54 13.20 -10.99 5.16
N LEU A 55 11.91 -10.63 5.16
CA LEU A 55 11.39 -9.48 4.40
C LEU A 55 11.96 -8.15 4.92
N ALA A 56 12.10 -7.98 6.23
CA ALA A 56 12.66 -6.77 6.82
C ALA A 56 14.14 -6.56 6.44
N GLY A 57 14.91 -7.65 6.27
CA GLY A 57 16.30 -7.59 5.78
C GLY A 57 16.43 -7.35 4.28
N ARG A 58 15.35 -7.54 3.50
CA ARG A 58 15.39 -7.42 2.04
C ARG A 58 15.42 -5.95 1.58
N ARG A 59 16.17 -5.69 0.52
CA ARG A 59 16.15 -4.40 -0.19
C ARG A 59 15.24 -4.46 -1.42
N THR A 60 14.55 -3.36 -1.66
CA THR A 60 13.76 -3.12 -2.88
C THR A 60 14.69 -2.99 -4.08
N ARG A 61 14.12 -2.97 -5.29
CA ARG A 61 14.87 -2.69 -6.54
C ARG A 61 15.66 -1.38 -6.53
N TYR A 62 15.30 -0.47 -5.63
CA TYR A 62 15.92 0.84 -5.44
C TYR A 62 16.92 0.86 -4.27
N GLY A 63 17.33 -0.30 -3.75
CA GLY A 63 18.28 -0.41 -2.62
C GLY A 63 17.70 -0.03 -1.24
N LYS A 64 16.45 0.48 -1.18
CA LYS A 64 15.78 0.88 0.07
C LYS A 64 15.23 -0.33 0.82
N PRO A 65 15.21 -0.33 2.17
CA PRO A 65 14.55 -1.37 2.94
C PRO A 65 13.04 -1.39 2.66
N ILE A 66 12.40 -2.55 2.85
CA ILE A 66 10.94 -2.64 2.73
C ILE A 66 10.30 -1.79 3.83
N ALA A 67 9.41 -0.88 3.43
CA ALA A 67 8.70 -0.01 4.37
C ALA A 67 7.84 -0.84 5.35
N PRO A 68 7.76 -0.45 6.64
CA PRO A 68 6.90 -1.16 7.60
C PRO A 68 5.43 -1.22 7.18
N SER A 69 4.94 -0.18 6.50
CA SER A 69 3.57 -0.14 5.94
C SER A 69 3.32 -1.28 4.95
N THR A 70 4.31 -1.63 4.12
CA THR A 70 4.24 -2.77 3.20
C THR A 70 4.18 -4.08 3.96
N LEU A 71 4.97 -4.26 5.03
CA LEU A 71 4.90 -5.45 5.87
C LEU A 71 3.51 -5.63 6.50
N HIS A 72 2.90 -4.54 6.98
CA HIS A 72 1.52 -4.58 7.50
C HIS A 72 0.49 -4.95 6.43
N ARG A 73 0.64 -4.44 5.19
CA ARG A 73 -0.22 -4.81 4.06
C ARG A 73 -0.09 -6.30 3.71
N ILE A 74 1.12 -6.84 3.67
CA ILE A 74 1.38 -8.28 3.45
C ILE A 74 0.73 -9.10 4.57
N ARG A 75 0.87 -8.69 5.84
CA ARG A 75 0.22 -9.34 6.98
C ARG A 75 -1.30 -9.32 6.87
N ALA A 76 -1.89 -8.20 6.45
CA ALA A 76 -3.34 -8.08 6.27
C ALA A 76 -3.85 -9.06 5.20
N THR A 77 -3.16 -9.18 4.06
CA THR A 77 -3.50 -10.16 3.02
C THR A 77 -3.38 -11.60 3.54
N LEU A 78 -2.30 -11.93 4.26
CA LEU A 78 -2.12 -13.26 4.83
C LEU A 78 -3.25 -13.60 5.82
N ARG A 79 -3.62 -12.66 6.71
CA ARG A 79 -4.72 -12.85 7.66
C ARG A 79 -6.06 -13.01 6.97
N ALA A 80 -6.33 -12.26 5.91
CA ALA A 80 -7.56 -12.43 5.14
C ALA A 80 -7.68 -13.85 4.55
N ALA A 81 -6.59 -14.38 4.01
CA ALA A 81 -6.53 -15.75 3.48
C ALA A 81 -6.64 -16.83 4.57
N LEU A 82 -5.99 -16.64 5.72
CA LEU A 82 -6.04 -17.60 6.83
C LEU A 82 -7.40 -17.58 7.53
N ASN A 83 -8.02 -16.42 7.70
CA ASN A 83 -9.38 -16.33 8.22
C ASN A 83 -10.37 -17.04 7.29
N ALA A 84 -10.20 -16.94 5.97
CA ALA A 84 -11.01 -17.72 5.03
C ALA A 84 -10.82 -19.23 5.24
N ALA A 85 -9.58 -19.69 5.44
CA ALA A 85 -9.29 -21.09 5.72
C ALA A 85 -9.92 -21.57 7.04
N VAL A 86 -9.95 -20.73 8.08
CA VAL A 86 -10.64 -21.03 9.34
C VAL A 86 -12.15 -21.18 9.11
N ARG A 87 -12.78 -20.27 8.36
CA ARG A 87 -14.22 -20.36 8.05
C ARG A 87 -14.56 -21.60 7.24
N GLU A 88 -13.65 -22.06 6.40
CA GLU A 88 -13.79 -23.29 5.61
C GLU A 88 -13.38 -24.56 6.39
N GLY A 89 -12.99 -24.44 7.66
CA GLY A 89 -12.63 -25.56 8.51
C GLY A 89 -11.30 -26.24 8.16
N LEU A 90 -10.47 -25.62 7.32
CA LEU A 90 -9.17 -26.17 6.90
C LEU A 90 -8.10 -26.08 7.99
N ILE A 91 -8.25 -25.11 8.90
CA ILE A 91 -7.38 -24.89 10.06
C ILE A 91 -8.21 -24.47 11.26
N ALA A 92 -7.77 -24.83 12.46
CA ALA A 92 -8.51 -24.53 13.70
C ALA A 92 -8.44 -23.04 14.11
N ALA A 93 -7.33 -22.35 13.82
CA ALA A 93 -7.13 -20.96 14.21
C ALA A 93 -6.13 -20.24 13.29
N ASP A 94 -6.21 -18.90 13.23
CA ASP A 94 -5.26 -18.03 12.49
C ASP A 94 -3.90 -17.96 13.20
N PRO A 95 -2.82 -18.59 12.67
CA PRO A 95 -1.49 -18.55 13.28
C PRO A 95 -0.83 -17.17 13.18
N ALA A 96 -1.32 -16.28 12.30
CA ALA A 96 -0.78 -14.94 12.10
C ALA A 96 -1.30 -13.92 13.13
N ARG A 97 -2.28 -14.29 13.96
CA ARG A 97 -2.97 -13.37 14.89
C ARG A 97 -2.01 -12.69 15.89
N MET A 98 -0.99 -13.40 16.36
CA MET A 98 -0.07 -12.91 17.41
C MET A 98 1.19 -12.21 16.88
N ILE A 99 1.36 -12.12 15.56
CA ILE A 99 2.58 -11.53 14.97
C ILE A 99 2.58 -10.01 15.17
N ARG A 100 3.60 -9.51 15.89
CA ARG A 100 3.88 -8.09 16.05
C ARG A 100 4.90 -7.62 15.00
N LEU A 101 4.57 -6.52 14.33
CA LEU A 101 5.42 -5.87 13.32
C LEU A 101 5.73 -4.43 13.76
N PRO A 102 6.87 -3.85 13.32
CA PRO A 102 7.20 -2.46 13.63
C PRO A 102 6.08 -1.52 13.16
N ALA A 103 5.78 -0.48 13.95
CA ALA A 103 4.74 0.48 13.62
C ALA A 103 5.10 1.24 12.33
N PRO A 104 4.16 1.42 11.39
CA PRO A 104 4.41 2.24 10.22
C PRO A 104 4.51 3.71 10.63
N SER A 105 5.61 4.35 10.27
CA SER A 105 5.71 5.81 10.35
C SER A 105 4.82 6.43 9.28
N ARG A 106 3.88 7.28 9.69
CA ARG A 106 3.07 8.10 8.78
C ARG A 106 3.78 9.44 8.60
N PRO A 107 4.22 9.80 7.38
CA PRO A 107 4.80 11.11 7.15
C PRO A 107 3.75 12.17 7.49
N TYR A 108 4.12 13.15 8.30
CA TYR A 108 3.24 14.28 8.60
C TYR A 108 3.09 15.12 7.32
N PRO A 109 1.86 15.39 6.85
CA PRO A 109 1.65 16.22 5.68
C PRO A 109 2.22 17.61 5.91
N GLN A 110 3.11 18.07 5.04
CA GLN A 110 3.71 19.40 5.13
C GLN A 110 2.90 20.39 4.29
N VAL A 111 2.55 21.54 4.85
CA VAL A 111 1.88 22.59 4.07
C VAL A 111 2.88 23.25 3.13
N TRP A 112 2.49 23.46 1.87
CA TRP A 112 3.23 24.30 0.92
C TRP A 112 3.10 25.77 1.33
N THR A 113 4.08 26.26 2.08
CA THR A 113 4.25 27.69 2.37
C THR A 113 5.08 28.36 1.29
N ASP A 114 4.99 29.68 1.15
CA ASP A 114 5.78 30.44 0.16
C ASP A 114 7.29 30.19 0.31
N ARG A 115 7.76 30.07 1.56
CA ARG A 115 9.15 29.68 1.86
C ARG A 115 9.53 28.33 1.26
N ARG A 116 8.64 27.33 1.35
CA ARG A 116 8.89 26.00 0.77
C ARG A 116 8.81 26.02 -0.74
N VAL A 117 7.87 26.77 -1.32
CA VAL A 117 7.80 26.96 -2.78
C VAL A 117 9.07 27.62 -3.31
N ALA A 118 9.60 28.61 -2.60
CA ALA A 118 10.86 29.26 -2.94
C ALA A 118 12.07 28.32 -2.81
N ALA A 119 12.13 27.50 -1.75
CA ALA A 119 13.16 26.48 -1.58
C ALA A 119 13.10 25.43 -2.69
N TRP A 120 11.91 24.92 -3.02
CA TRP A 120 11.72 23.99 -4.13
C TRP A 120 12.19 24.57 -5.48
N ARG A 121 11.85 25.83 -5.79
CA ARG A 121 12.28 26.48 -7.04
C ARG A 121 13.79 26.68 -7.13
N ARG A 122 14.47 26.82 -6.00
CA ARG A 122 15.93 27.03 -5.94
C ARG A 122 16.73 25.72 -5.90
N GLU A 123 16.22 24.71 -5.19
CA GLU A 123 17.01 23.55 -4.75
C GLU A 123 16.36 22.20 -5.16
N ASP A 124 15.24 22.22 -5.89
CA ASP A 124 14.36 21.08 -6.23
C ASP A 124 13.96 20.20 -5.02
N GLU A 125 13.99 20.78 -3.83
CA GLU A 125 13.61 20.08 -2.61
C GLU A 125 12.08 19.94 -2.53
N ARG A 126 11.58 18.69 -2.50
CA ARG A 126 10.15 18.39 -2.43
C ARG A 126 9.81 17.59 -1.16
N PRO A 127 8.90 18.08 -0.31
CA PRO A 127 8.41 17.30 0.81
C PRO A 127 7.70 16.02 0.34
N THR A 128 7.87 14.93 1.08
CA THR A 128 7.35 13.59 0.72
C THR A 128 5.83 13.54 0.57
N VAL A 129 5.11 14.29 1.42
CA VAL A 129 3.67 14.50 1.32
C VAL A 129 3.40 15.96 1.64
N ALA A 130 2.68 16.64 0.76
CA ALA A 130 2.43 18.05 0.91
C ALA A 130 0.99 18.45 0.57
N VAL A 131 0.47 19.42 1.31
CA VAL A 131 -0.88 19.97 1.13
C VAL A 131 -0.74 21.41 0.66
N TRP A 132 -1.39 21.73 -0.46
CA TRP A 132 -1.51 23.10 -0.95
C TRP A 132 -2.62 23.82 -0.20
N THR A 133 -2.34 24.99 0.36
CA THR A 133 -3.38 25.92 0.81
C THR A 133 -3.93 26.69 -0.40
N GLY A 134 -5.17 27.18 -0.33
CA GLY A 134 -5.81 27.89 -1.45
C GLY A 134 -4.97 29.04 -2.02
N TYR A 135 -4.23 29.76 -1.16
CA TYR A 135 -3.31 30.83 -1.55
C TYR A 135 -2.07 30.36 -2.35
N ALA A 136 -1.62 29.12 -2.12
CA ALA A 136 -0.46 28.54 -2.80
C ALA A 136 -0.85 27.80 -4.09
N ALA A 137 -2.11 27.35 -4.22
CA ALA A 137 -2.61 26.65 -5.40
C ALA A 137 -2.60 27.51 -6.68
N GLU A 138 -2.83 28.82 -6.56
CA GLU A 138 -2.77 29.79 -7.68
C GLU A 138 -1.37 29.93 -8.29
N ARG A 139 -0.30 29.55 -7.57
CA ARG A 139 1.10 29.75 -7.97
C ARG A 139 1.80 28.47 -8.44
N ARG A 140 1.03 27.41 -8.72
CA ARG A 140 1.54 26.11 -9.16
C ARG A 140 1.98 26.15 -10.64
N PRO A 141 3.19 25.68 -10.98
CA PRO A 141 3.62 25.60 -12.37
C PRO A 141 2.88 24.47 -13.09
N GLY A 142 2.23 24.82 -14.21
CA GLY A 142 1.33 23.98 -15.00
C GLY A 142 -0.05 24.61 -15.29
N HIS A 143 -0.39 25.75 -14.69
CA HIS A 143 -1.65 26.48 -14.91
C HIS A 143 -1.49 27.76 -15.74
N ALA A 144 -0.82 27.67 -16.90
CA ALA A 144 -0.85 28.78 -17.86
C ALA A 144 -2.06 28.60 -18.78
N GLY A 145 -3.12 29.38 -18.56
CA GLY A 145 -4.16 29.65 -19.57
C GLY A 145 -5.39 28.74 -19.54
N SER A 146 -6.21 28.81 -18.49
CA SER A 146 -7.69 28.67 -18.57
C SER A 146 -8.27 28.92 -17.17
N THR A 147 -9.24 29.83 -17.09
CA THR A 147 -9.91 30.22 -15.85
C THR A 147 -10.73 29.05 -15.32
N TRP A 148 -10.26 28.40 -14.26
CA TRP A 148 -11.05 27.44 -13.49
C TRP A 148 -11.48 28.09 -12.19
N THR A 149 -12.79 28.26 -11.98
CA THR A 149 -13.36 28.71 -10.71
C THR A 149 -13.58 27.51 -9.79
N TRP A 150 -13.00 27.56 -8.59
CA TRP A 150 -13.23 26.58 -7.54
C TRP A 150 -14.62 26.81 -6.92
N THR A 151 -15.58 25.93 -7.21
CA THR A 151 -16.83 25.83 -6.44
C THR A 151 -16.60 24.82 -5.33
N GLY A 152 -16.74 25.27 -4.08
CA GLY A 152 -16.33 24.52 -2.90
C GLY A 152 -16.85 23.09 -2.85
N GLY A 153 -15.93 22.12 -2.88
CA GLY A 153 -16.21 20.70 -2.72
C GLY A 153 -14.93 19.92 -2.43
N ASN A 154 -15.00 18.98 -1.48
CA ASN A 154 -13.86 18.23 -0.97
C ASN A 154 -13.17 17.40 -2.09
N TRP A 155 -11.84 17.49 -2.20
CA TRP A 155 -11.08 16.79 -3.23
C TRP A 155 -10.96 15.28 -2.94
N PRO A 156 -11.28 14.38 -3.89
CA PRO A 156 -11.14 12.95 -3.70
C PRO A 156 -9.67 12.53 -3.76
N SER A 157 -9.29 11.67 -2.83
CA SER A 157 -7.95 11.17 -2.61
C SER A 157 -7.64 9.96 -3.48
N THR A 158 -7.71 10.07 -4.81
CA THR A 158 -7.02 9.15 -5.74
C THR A 158 -7.16 9.66 -7.16
N GLY A 159 -6.06 9.60 -7.92
CA GLY A 159 -5.92 10.28 -9.21
C GLY A 159 -6.98 9.93 -10.25
N ASN A 160 -7.37 10.95 -11.01
CA ASN A 160 -7.74 10.83 -12.42
C ASN A 160 -7.22 12.08 -13.13
N TRP A 161 -6.61 11.85 -14.29
CA TRP A 161 -6.19 12.88 -15.23
C TRP A 161 -7.44 13.38 -15.97
N CYS A 162 -7.66 14.69 -16.03
CA CYS A 162 -8.77 15.25 -16.80
C CYS A 162 -8.45 15.13 -18.31
N THR A 163 -9.32 14.44 -19.04
CA THR A 163 -9.40 14.50 -20.50
C THR A 163 -10.09 15.80 -20.92
N PRO A 164 -9.65 16.48 -22.00
CA PRO A 164 -10.28 17.69 -22.47
C PRO A 164 -11.65 17.39 -23.10
N THR A 165 -12.66 18.19 -22.77
CA THR A 165 -13.91 18.27 -23.52
C THR A 165 -13.64 19.08 -24.80
N PRO A 166 -14.10 18.66 -26.00
CA PRO A 166 -14.05 19.51 -27.19
C PRO A 166 -15.08 20.65 -27.07
N ASP A 167 -14.75 21.75 -27.76
CA ASP A 167 -15.38 23.08 -27.72
C ASP A 167 -16.92 23.14 -27.68
#